data_AF-A0A0A2I4I5-F1
#
_entry.id   AF-A0A0A2I4I5-F1
#
_cell.length_a   1.000
_cell.length_b   1.000
_cell.length_c   1.000
_cell.angle_alpha   90.00
_cell.angle_beta   90.00
_cell.angle_gamma   90.00
#
_symmetry.space_group_name_H-M   'P 1'
#
loop_
_entity.id
_entity.type
_entity.pdbx_description
1 polymer ?
#
loop_
_entity_poly.entity_id
_entity_poly.type
_entity_poly.pdbx_seq_one_letter_code
_entity_poly.pdbx_strand_id
1 'polypeptide(L)'
;MKTKTVAILSALLLLALPLGALAASHEHGGSATMQEGQATPHGDMKMDGMNMGGDMVMLGETTEDGVKGMAHLNDVGAAMAKMGMKENYHMMVMFSDSTGAPIMEGKVAVKITDPAGKESGPFEMMAMEGQFGVDLALVEKGQYRFVVGTKLADGKARQFRFEYTLQ
;
A
#
# COMPACT_ATOMS: atom_id res chain seq x y z
N MET A 1 -36.19 14.38 -35.88
CA MET A 1 -37.43 13.59 -35.75
C MET A 1 -37.37 12.81 -34.43
N LYS A 2 -38.48 12.77 -33.71
CA LYS A 2 -38.67 12.25 -32.34
C LYS A 2 -38.85 10.73 -32.37
N THR A 3 -38.39 10.01 -31.33
CA THR A 3 -39.24 9.14 -30.49
C THR A 3 -38.51 8.65 -29.23
N LYS A 4 -39.26 8.64 -28.12
CA LYS A 4 -38.91 8.23 -26.75
C LYS A 4 -39.50 6.85 -26.46
N THR A 5 -38.87 6.04 -25.60
CA THR A 5 -39.47 5.01 -24.67
C THR A 5 -38.31 4.28 -23.95
N VAL A 6 -37.97 4.55 -22.69
CA VAL A 6 -38.55 4.09 -21.40
C VAL A 6 -38.54 2.56 -21.20
N ALA A 7 -37.76 2.09 -20.22
CA ALA A 7 -38.13 0.99 -19.32
C ALA A 7 -37.33 1.10 -18.00
N ILE A 8 -38.05 1.43 -16.92
CA ILE A 8 -37.63 1.39 -15.52
C ILE A 8 -38.01 0.00 -14.99
N LEU A 9 -37.10 -0.69 -14.29
CA LEU A 9 -37.49 -1.79 -13.42
C LEU A 9 -36.74 -1.70 -12.09
N SER A 10 -37.43 -1.19 -11.08
CA SER A 10 -37.06 -1.27 -9.67
C SER A 10 -37.46 -2.64 -9.13
N ALA A 11 -36.56 -3.29 -8.40
CA ALA A 11 -36.92 -4.32 -7.44
C ALA A 11 -36.02 -4.20 -6.20
N LEU A 12 -36.58 -3.56 -5.16
CA LEU A 12 -36.13 -3.67 -3.78
C LEU A 12 -36.25 -5.13 -3.33
N LEU A 13 -35.23 -5.65 -2.66
CA LEU A 13 -35.44 -6.69 -1.65
C LEU A 13 -34.55 -6.40 -0.43
N LEU A 14 -35.17 -5.78 0.57
CA LEU A 14 -34.69 -5.71 1.94
C LEU A 14 -34.89 -7.07 2.61
N LEU A 15 -33.81 -7.70 3.07
CA LEU A 15 -33.88 -8.74 4.11
C LEU A 15 -32.91 -8.35 5.21
N ALA A 16 -33.47 -7.73 6.24
CA ALA A 16 -32.87 -7.63 7.56
C ALA A 16 -33.22 -8.90 8.34
N LEU A 17 -32.24 -9.53 9.00
CA LEU A 17 -32.42 -10.15 10.32
C LEU A 17 -31.07 -10.22 11.07
N PRO A 18 -31.02 -9.82 12.35
CA PRO A 18 -29.91 -10.07 13.27
C PRO A 18 -30.16 -11.37 14.07
N LEU A 19 -29.12 -12.19 14.26
CA LEU A 19 -29.18 -13.32 15.19
C LEU A 19 -27.86 -13.46 15.97
N GLY A 20 -27.96 -13.25 17.28
CA GLY A 20 -27.44 -14.18 18.29
C GLY A 20 -26.00 -14.04 18.78
N ALA A 21 -25.87 -13.74 20.07
CA ALA A 21 -24.67 -13.63 20.87
C ALA A 21 -23.94 -14.96 21.18
N LEU A 22 -22.69 -14.89 21.67
CA LEU A 22 -22.28 -15.41 23.00
C LEU A 22 -20.79 -15.13 23.29
N ALA A 23 -20.49 -15.08 24.59
CA ALA A 23 -19.30 -14.56 25.26
C ALA A 23 -18.09 -15.51 25.31
N ALA A 24 -16.91 -14.95 25.53
CA ALA A 24 -15.82 -15.60 26.26
C ALA A 24 -14.99 -14.54 27.00
N SER A 25 -15.28 -14.35 28.28
CA SER A 25 -14.37 -13.72 29.24
C SER A 25 -13.29 -14.73 29.60
N HIS A 26 -12.02 -14.41 29.33
CA HIS A 26 -10.89 -15.22 29.77
C HIS A 26 -10.20 -14.50 30.93
N GLU A 27 -10.54 -14.92 32.15
CA GLU A 27 -9.72 -14.69 33.34
C GLU A 27 -8.53 -15.65 33.28
N HIS A 28 -7.29 -15.13 33.33
CA HIS A 28 -6.14 -15.94 33.67
C HIS A 28 -5.67 -15.61 35.08
N GLY A 29 -6.09 -16.47 36.00
CA GLY A 29 -5.49 -16.64 37.32
C GLY A 29 -4.02 -17.03 37.22
N GLY A 30 -3.28 -16.64 38.25
CA GLY A 30 -1.83 -16.68 38.28
C GLY A 30 -1.19 -18.07 38.26
N SER A 31 0.13 -18.04 38.06
CA SER A 31 1.01 -19.09 38.53
C SER A 31 2.36 -18.50 38.97
N ALA A 32 2.99 -19.26 39.84
CA ALA A 32 3.94 -18.86 40.85
C ALA A 32 5.37 -18.60 40.34
N THR A 33 6.08 -17.82 41.14
CA THR A 33 7.53 -17.89 41.43
C THR A 33 8.18 -19.24 41.10
N MET A 34 9.30 -19.20 40.36
CA MET A 34 10.52 -20.02 40.53
C MET A 34 11.67 -19.42 39.70
N GLN A 35 12.50 -18.65 40.40
CA GLN A 35 13.96 -18.58 40.43
C GLN A 35 14.85 -19.33 39.39
N GLU A 36 15.87 -18.57 38.95
CA GLU A 36 17.24 -18.92 38.52
C GLU A 36 17.51 -19.79 37.27
N GLY A 37 18.14 -19.12 36.30
CA GLY A 37 19.55 -19.44 36.04
C GLY A 37 19.84 -20.26 34.79
N GLN A 38 19.89 -19.59 33.64
CA GLN A 38 20.83 -19.94 32.58
C GLN A 38 21.07 -18.75 31.65
N ALA A 39 22.26 -18.18 31.79
CA ALA A 39 22.81 -17.18 30.90
C ALA A 39 23.14 -17.84 29.55
N THR A 40 22.45 -17.46 28.49
CA THR A 40 22.94 -17.57 27.12
C THR A 40 23.37 -16.19 26.65
N PRO A 41 24.64 -15.99 26.25
CA PRO A 41 25.06 -14.74 25.63
C PRO A 41 24.55 -14.77 24.19
N HIS A 42 23.32 -14.30 23.96
CA HIS A 42 22.90 -13.92 22.62
C HIS A 42 23.63 -12.62 22.29
N GLY A 43 24.80 -12.81 21.66
CA GLY A 43 25.55 -11.72 21.05
C GLY A 43 24.64 -10.89 20.17
N ASP A 44 24.83 -9.59 20.26
CA ASP A 44 24.30 -8.55 19.41
C ASP A 44 24.36 -8.97 17.92
N MET A 45 23.33 -9.65 17.43
CA MET A 45 22.99 -9.57 16.03
C MET A 45 22.17 -8.30 15.85
N LYS A 46 22.88 -7.17 15.85
CA LYS A 46 22.44 -6.02 15.06
C LYS A 46 22.41 -6.49 13.62
N MET A 47 21.29 -7.07 13.21
CA MET A 47 20.89 -7.03 11.82
C MET A 47 20.74 -5.53 11.55
N ASP A 48 21.80 -4.89 11.06
CA ASP A 48 21.71 -3.62 10.34
C ASP A 48 20.69 -3.88 9.23
N GLY A 49 19.42 -3.64 9.54
CA GLY A 49 18.33 -3.66 8.58
C GLY A 49 18.80 -2.79 7.44
N MET A 50 18.93 -3.41 6.26
CA MET A 50 19.53 -2.83 5.07
C MET A 50 18.99 -1.42 4.88
N ASN A 51 19.75 -0.44 5.35
CA ASN A 51 19.45 0.96 5.11
C ASN A 51 19.79 1.13 3.63
N MET A 52 18.78 0.92 2.79
CA MET A 52 18.82 1.18 1.36
C MET A 52 18.90 2.70 1.21
N GLY A 53 20.08 3.23 1.53
CA GLY A 53 20.42 4.64 1.52
C GLY A 53 20.21 5.17 0.13
N GLY A 54 19.12 5.92 0.00
CA GLY A 54 18.66 6.55 -1.22
C GLY A 54 17.98 7.85 -0.86
N ASP A 55 18.00 8.80 -1.79
CA ASP A 55 17.25 10.03 -1.62
C ASP A 55 15.76 9.71 -1.73
N MET A 56 15.04 9.86 -0.61
CA MET A 56 13.60 9.69 -0.58
C MET A 56 12.91 10.99 -0.99
N VAL A 57 12.11 10.92 -2.05
CA VAL A 57 11.29 12.02 -2.55
C VAL A 57 9.83 11.77 -2.20
N MET A 58 9.15 12.76 -1.60
CA MET A 58 7.70 12.74 -1.40
C MET A 58 7.01 13.25 -2.67
N LEU A 59 6.22 12.39 -3.32
CA LEU A 59 5.55 12.70 -4.59
C LEU A 59 4.26 13.51 -4.40
N GLY A 60 3.68 13.45 -3.22
CA GLY A 60 2.47 14.19 -2.86
C GLY A 60 1.51 13.37 -1.99
N GLU A 61 0.44 14.05 -1.59
CA GLU A 61 -0.73 13.46 -0.96
C GLU A 61 -1.97 13.73 -1.83
N THR A 62 -2.85 12.74 -1.96
CA THR A 62 -4.17 12.92 -2.58
C THR A 62 -5.23 12.16 -1.79
N THR A 63 -6.48 12.64 -1.81
CA THR A 63 -7.58 12.05 -1.05
C THR A 63 -8.70 11.64 -1.98
N GLU A 64 -9.11 10.38 -1.90
CA GLU A 64 -10.15 9.77 -2.74
C GLU A 64 -11.14 9.02 -1.86
N ASP A 65 -12.43 9.40 -1.92
CA ASP A 65 -13.50 8.81 -1.10
C ASP A 65 -13.14 8.69 0.39
N GLY A 66 -12.58 9.77 0.95
CA GLY A 66 -12.20 9.87 2.37
C GLY A 66 -10.95 9.08 2.75
N VAL A 67 -10.26 8.45 1.80
CA VAL A 67 -8.98 7.79 2.01
C VAL A 67 -7.87 8.68 1.47
N LYS A 68 -6.88 8.98 2.31
CA LYS A 68 -5.69 9.74 1.93
C LYS A 68 -4.57 8.80 1.52
N GLY A 69 -4.06 8.95 0.30
CA GLY A 69 -2.88 8.26 -0.21
C GLY A 69 -1.67 9.20 -0.25
N MET A 70 -0.55 8.76 0.32
CA MET A 70 0.72 9.50 0.35
C MET A 70 1.79 8.66 -0.33
N ALA A 71 2.42 9.19 -1.39
CA ALA A 71 3.39 8.44 -2.18
C ALA A 71 4.82 8.97 -1.96
N HIS A 72 5.74 8.02 -1.80
CA HIS A 72 7.18 8.26 -1.75
C HIS A 72 7.88 7.47 -2.84
N LEU A 73 9.01 8.00 -3.30
CA LEU A 73 9.89 7.34 -4.25
C LEU A 73 11.31 7.41 -3.71
N ASN A 74 11.93 6.25 -3.48
CA ASN A 74 13.30 6.17 -2.99
C ASN A 74 14.23 5.71 -4.11
N ASP A 75 15.33 6.41 -4.35
CA ASP A 75 16.36 5.95 -5.30
C ASP A 75 17.19 4.82 -4.67
N VAL A 76 16.93 3.59 -5.13
CA VAL A 76 17.63 2.39 -4.65
C VAL A 76 18.58 1.84 -5.69
N GLY A 77 18.83 2.56 -6.79
CA GLY A 77 19.56 2.05 -7.96
C GLY A 77 20.96 1.56 -7.63
N ALA A 78 21.70 2.26 -6.77
CA ALA A 78 23.03 1.82 -6.35
C ALA A 78 23.01 0.49 -5.58
N ALA A 79 21.98 0.25 -4.77
CA ALA A 79 21.83 -0.99 -4.03
C ALA A 79 21.36 -2.14 -4.93
N MET A 80 20.37 -1.87 -5.79
CA MET A 80 19.82 -2.84 -6.74
C MET A 80 20.86 -3.29 -7.78
N ALA A 81 21.67 -2.36 -8.29
CA ALA A 81 22.74 -2.67 -9.25
C ALA A 81 23.82 -3.59 -8.64
N LYS A 82 24.16 -3.43 -7.35
CA LYS A 82 25.08 -4.35 -6.65
C LYS A 82 24.55 -5.78 -6.57
N MET A 83 23.23 -5.94 -6.59
CA MET A 83 22.55 -7.24 -6.63
C MET A 83 22.26 -7.72 -8.05
N GLY A 84 22.70 -7.00 -9.08
CA GLY A 84 22.44 -7.35 -10.49
C GLY A 84 21.00 -7.12 -10.94
N MET A 85 20.22 -6.31 -10.20
CA MET A 85 18.85 -5.94 -10.54
C MET A 85 18.84 -4.64 -11.35
N LYS A 86 17.79 -4.47 -12.17
CA LYS A 86 17.65 -3.32 -13.10
C LYS A 86 16.81 -2.19 -12.52
N GLU A 87 16.00 -2.51 -11.51
CA GLU A 87 15.14 -1.58 -10.81
C GLU A 87 16.01 -0.57 -10.07
N ASN A 88 15.58 0.68 -10.06
CA ASN A 88 16.34 1.80 -9.50
C ASN A 88 15.51 2.67 -8.57
N TYR A 89 14.20 2.46 -8.50
CA TYR A 89 13.34 3.17 -7.56
C TYR A 89 12.45 2.21 -6.80
N HIS A 90 12.29 2.47 -5.50
CA HIS A 90 11.29 1.83 -4.67
C HIS A 90 10.14 2.81 -4.45
N MET A 91 8.97 2.53 -5.02
CA MET A 91 7.77 3.34 -4.83
C MET A 91 6.97 2.80 -3.65
N MET A 92 6.64 3.67 -2.71
CA MET A 92 5.84 3.34 -1.53
C MET A 92 4.59 4.20 -1.50
N VAL A 93 3.46 3.60 -1.13
CA VAL A 93 2.22 4.34 -0.90
C VAL A 93 1.62 3.93 0.44
N MET A 94 1.34 4.92 1.27
CA MET A 94 0.62 4.76 2.53
C MET A 94 -0.81 5.25 2.36
N PHE A 95 -1.76 4.51 2.92
CA PHE A 95 -3.16 4.90 2.95
C PHE A 95 -3.61 5.15 4.38
N SER A 96 -4.44 6.16 4.58
CA SER A 96 -5.10 6.43 5.86
C SER A 96 -6.58 6.74 5.65
N ASP A 97 -7.42 6.33 6.59
CA ASP A 97 -8.84 6.64 6.56
C ASP A 97 -9.14 8.09 6.99
N SER A 98 -10.43 8.45 7.03
CA SER A 98 -10.87 9.78 7.42
C SER A 98 -10.53 10.18 8.86
N THR A 99 -10.19 9.20 9.72
CA THR A 99 -9.75 9.42 11.10
C THR A 99 -8.24 9.60 11.21
N GLY A 100 -7.51 9.36 10.11
CA GLY A 100 -6.05 9.33 10.06
C GLY A 100 -5.46 7.97 10.43
N ALA A 101 -6.29 6.95 10.67
CA ALA A 101 -5.79 5.60 10.97
C ALA A 101 -5.19 4.96 9.71
N PRO A 102 -4.03 4.29 9.81
CA PRO A 102 -3.39 3.65 8.66
C PRO A 102 -4.23 2.47 8.15
N ILE A 103 -4.31 2.33 6.83
CA ILE A 103 -4.96 1.20 6.15
C ILE A 103 -3.85 0.30 5.61
N MET A 104 -3.70 -0.88 6.22
CA MET A 104 -2.58 -1.80 5.95
C MET A 104 -2.98 -3.00 5.08
N GLU A 105 -4.27 -3.16 4.78
CA GLU A 105 -4.81 -4.31 4.06
C GLU A 105 -5.53 -3.88 2.77
N GLY A 106 -5.32 -4.67 1.71
CA GLY A 106 -5.95 -4.43 0.42
C GLY A 106 -5.13 -4.99 -0.74
N LYS A 107 -5.69 -4.84 -1.93
CA LYS A 107 -4.95 -5.04 -3.19
C LYS A 107 -4.58 -3.68 -3.75
N VAL A 108 -3.31 -3.49 -4.06
CA VAL A 108 -2.79 -2.24 -4.59
C VAL A 108 -1.92 -2.56 -5.80
N ALA A 109 -2.08 -1.78 -6.87
CA ALA A 109 -1.25 -1.90 -8.05
C ALA A 109 -1.02 -0.52 -8.68
N VAL A 110 0.13 -0.32 -9.29
CA VAL A 110 0.47 0.92 -9.99
C VAL A 110 0.62 0.69 -11.49
N LYS A 111 0.06 1.60 -12.28
CA LYS A 111 0.37 1.76 -13.70
C LYS A 111 1.24 2.99 -13.89
N ILE A 112 2.19 2.90 -14.81
CA ILE A 112 3.17 3.94 -15.07
C ILE A 112 3.01 4.40 -16.51
N THR A 113 2.93 5.71 -16.71
CA THR A 113 3.15 6.31 -18.02
C THR A 113 4.54 6.93 -18.05
N ASP A 114 5.36 6.51 -19.01
CA ASP A 114 6.72 7.02 -19.19
C ASP A 114 6.73 8.41 -19.88
N PRO A 115 7.90 9.07 -19.97
CA PRO A 115 8.03 10.38 -20.63
C PRO A 115 7.66 10.38 -22.12
N ALA A 116 7.68 9.23 -22.79
CA ALA A 116 7.24 9.08 -24.17
C ALA A 116 5.72 8.87 -24.30
N GLY A 117 4.99 8.80 -23.17
CA GLY A 117 3.55 8.61 -23.13
C GLY A 117 3.12 7.15 -23.20
N LYS A 118 4.04 6.19 -23.10
CA LYS A 118 3.72 4.75 -23.13
C LYS A 118 3.27 4.29 -21.75
N GLU A 119 2.12 3.62 -21.70
CA GLU A 119 1.55 3.04 -20.48
C GLU A 119 2.07 1.61 -20.26
N SER A 120 2.38 1.27 -19.01
CA SER A 120 2.72 -0.08 -18.57
C SER A 120 1.49 -0.95 -18.27
N GLY A 121 1.71 -2.26 -18.11
CA GLY A 121 0.79 -3.10 -17.33
C GLY A 121 0.76 -2.69 -15.85
N PRO A 122 -0.20 -3.21 -15.05
CA PRO A 122 -0.21 -2.97 -13.62
C PRO A 122 0.93 -3.76 -12.93
N PHE A 123 1.69 -3.08 -12.09
CA PHE A 123 2.63 -3.70 -11.15
C PHE A 123 1.94 -3.83 -9.80
N GLU A 124 1.84 -5.05 -9.27
CA GLU A 124 1.31 -5.28 -7.92
C GLU A 124 2.24 -4.66 -6.87
N MET A 125 1.65 -3.98 -5.89
CA MET A 125 2.38 -3.37 -4.78
C MET A 125 2.19 -4.24 -3.54
N MET A 126 3.31 -4.71 -2.98
CA MET A 126 3.33 -5.62 -1.84
C MET A 126 3.12 -4.85 -0.55
N ALA A 127 2.21 -5.34 0.30
CA ALA A 127 2.03 -4.79 1.65
C ALA A 127 3.23 -5.12 2.53
N MET A 128 3.86 -4.10 3.13
CA MET A 128 5.02 -4.20 4.01
C MET A 128 4.95 -3.09 5.06
N GLU A 129 4.97 -3.45 6.36
CA GLU A 129 5.11 -2.50 7.48
C GLU A 129 4.25 -1.23 7.41
N GLY A 130 2.97 -1.36 7.04
CA GLY A 130 2.02 -0.24 6.99
C GLY A 130 2.03 0.59 5.70
N GLN A 131 2.76 0.13 4.68
CA GLN A 131 2.79 0.72 3.34
C GLN A 131 2.69 -0.36 2.26
N PHE A 132 2.42 0.06 1.02
CA PHE A 132 2.45 -0.80 -0.16
C PHE A 132 3.63 -0.39 -1.03
N GLY A 133 4.51 -1.33 -1.34
CA GLY A 133 5.79 -1.07 -2.02
C GLY A 133 5.96 -1.84 -3.33
N VAL A 134 6.67 -1.25 -4.29
CA VAL A 134 7.10 -1.94 -5.51
C VAL A 134 8.41 -1.36 -6.04
N ASP A 135 9.29 -2.23 -6.54
CA ASP A 135 10.52 -1.82 -7.20
C ASP A 135 10.29 -1.60 -8.70
N LEU A 136 10.79 -0.47 -9.22
CA LEU A 136 10.54 0.03 -10.56
C LEU A 136 11.86 0.35 -11.26
N ALA A 137 11.89 0.10 -12.57
CA ALA A 137 12.95 0.57 -13.45
C ALA A 137 12.49 1.82 -14.22
N LEU A 138 12.93 3.00 -13.78
CA LEU A 138 12.69 4.29 -14.46
C LEU A 138 13.96 4.68 -15.20
N VAL A 139 13.94 4.61 -16.54
CA VAL A 139 15.16 4.69 -17.36
C VAL A 139 15.27 6.03 -18.09
N GLU A 140 14.16 6.48 -18.69
CA GLU A 140 14.12 7.69 -19.51
C GLU A 140 14.00 8.93 -18.63
N LYS A 141 14.74 9.99 -18.95
CA LYS A 141 14.58 11.29 -18.30
C LYS A 141 13.25 11.94 -18.70
N GLY A 142 12.65 12.70 -17.79
CA GLY A 142 11.40 13.42 -18.02
C GLY A 142 10.28 13.03 -17.05
N GLN A 143 9.07 13.46 -17.38
CA GLN A 143 7.91 13.29 -16.50
C GLN A 143 7.32 11.87 -16.60
N TYR A 144 7.20 11.22 -15.45
CA TYR A 144 6.44 10.00 -15.24
C TYR A 144 5.11 10.33 -14.56
N ARG A 145 4.07 9.57 -14.91
CA ARG A 145 2.78 9.60 -14.21
C ARG A 145 2.49 8.23 -13.63
N PHE A 146 2.11 8.20 -12.35
CA PHE A 146 1.75 6.99 -11.62
C PHE A 146 0.25 7.01 -11.34
N VAL A 147 -0.43 5.93 -11.69
CA VAL A 147 -1.83 5.71 -11.35
C VAL A 147 -1.90 4.49 -10.44
N VAL A 148 -2.14 4.73 -9.16
CA VAL A 148 -2.23 3.71 -8.12
C VAL A 148 -3.68 3.32 -7.94
N GLY A 149 -4.05 2.12 -8.40
CA GLY A 149 -5.35 1.53 -8.20
C GLY A 149 -5.40 0.71 -6.92
N THR A 150 -6.49 0.82 -6.15
CA THR A 150 -6.65 0.08 -4.89
C THR A 150 -8.00 -0.61 -4.81
N LYS A 151 -8.05 -1.75 -4.14
CA LYS A 151 -9.24 -2.27 -3.46
C LYS A 151 -8.86 -2.57 -2.01
N LEU A 152 -9.10 -1.61 -1.13
CA LEU A 152 -8.71 -1.66 0.29
C LEU A 152 -9.70 -2.49 1.12
N ALA A 153 -9.49 -2.57 2.43
CA ALA A 153 -10.31 -3.36 3.37
C ALA A 153 -11.82 -3.07 3.28
N ASP A 154 -12.22 -1.86 2.86
CA ASP A 154 -13.62 -1.49 2.67
C ASP A 154 -14.24 -1.99 1.33
N GLY A 155 -13.45 -2.69 0.52
CA GLY A 155 -13.87 -3.27 -0.74
C GLY A 155 -14.09 -2.28 -1.88
N LYS A 156 -13.90 -0.97 -1.67
CA LYS A 156 -14.12 0.05 -2.70
C LYS A 156 -12.90 0.20 -3.59
N ALA A 157 -13.15 0.31 -4.89
CA ALA A 157 -12.11 0.60 -5.87
C ALA A 157 -11.79 2.10 -5.87
N ARG A 158 -10.52 2.48 -5.82
CA ARG A 158 -10.05 3.88 -5.91
C ARG A 158 -8.84 4.00 -6.83
N GLN A 159 -8.57 5.21 -7.30
CA GLN A 159 -7.36 5.55 -8.06
C GLN A 159 -6.73 6.82 -7.53
N PHE A 160 -5.44 6.76 -7.21
CA PHE A 160 -4.62 7.89 -6.77
C PHE A 160 -3.62 8.23 -7.88
N ARG A 161 -3.35 9.51 -8.11
CA ARG A 161 -2.47 9.97 -9.19
C ARG A 161 -1.30 10.76 -8.62
N PHE A 162 -0.10 10.42 -9.08
CA PHE A 162 1.14 11.08 -8.68
C PHE A 162 2.01 11.32 -9.92
N GLU A 163 2.91 12.30 -9.84
CA GLU A 163 3.84 12.62 -10.91
C GLU A 163 5.26 12.77 -10.34
N TYR A 164 6.26 12.43 -11.15
CA TYR A 164 7.67 12.60 -10.82
C TYR A 164 8.43 12.99 -12.09
N THR A 165 9.37 13.92 -12.00
CA THR A 165 10.25 14.25 -13.13
C THR A 165 11.66 13.76 -12.84
N LEU A 166 12.08 12.73 -13.56
CA LEU A 166 13.44 12.23 -13.50
C LEU A 166 14.39 13.17 -14.26
N GLN A 167 15.45 13.63 -13.60
CA GLN A 167 16.39 14.65 -14.10
C GLN A 167 17.58 14.06 -14.86
#